data_AF-R0IDP4-F1
#
_entry.id   AF-R0IDP4-F1
#
_cell.length_a   1.000
_cell.length_b   1.000
_cell.length_c   1.000
_cell.angle_alpha   90.00
_cell.angle_beta   90.00
_cell.angle_gamma   90.00
#
_symmetry.space_group_name_H-M   'P 1'
#
loop_
_entity.id
_entity.type
_entity.pdbx_description
1 polymer ?
#
loop_
_entity_poly.entity_id
_entity_poly.type
_entity_poly.pdbx_seq_one_letter_code
_entity_poly.pdbx_strand_id
1 'polypeptide(L)'
;AGEKKSTLAQLQEQLVQEQLATRIGLTRGKDKGIRQRTAEKAYKEAWEATTLDYVTSLGYFLTAERELGLSTEKGIPISEEMRTQVYIQLGHAYCGLGAHLEEAGTTAVAPHVLESTDDSSPGRLSDISAFRGARDSYKILGEVGKALYAITSKKLASCHHKYCLEFLESMDIEKAKEHALLADENYQRSVDGVGPENNPAEFLEILFEDSDMSFQFKEQSNFFQMLELDLSRFLEGRHISKEDEKELKEELLLKFWARLRNTLRILLTEYSKSSAGGANKSGTLKEMYSASLKATSLSDLNGMHALWTARS
;
A
#
# COMPACT_ATOMS: atom_id res chain seq x y z
N ALA A 1 -11.51 -1.32 -21.96
CA ALA A 1 -10.43 -0.95 -21.00
C ALA A 1 -9.12 -1.70 -21.27
N GLY A 2 -9.13 -3.03 -21.49
CA GLY A 2 -7.91 -3.83 -21.71
C GLY A 2 -7.05 -3.42 -22.91
N GLU A 3 -7.65 -3.17 -24.08
CA GLU A 3 -6.91 -2.77 -25.30
C GLU A 3 -6.19 -1.42 -25.15
N LYS A 4 -6.84 -0.42 -24.52
CA LYS A 4 -6.23 0.91 -24.31
C LYS A 4 -5.06 0.89 -23.32
N LYS A 5 -5.15 0.07 -22.25
CA LYS A 5 -4.02 -0.14 -21.32
C LYS A 5 -2.81 -0.73 -22.05
N SER A 6 -3.06 -1.65 -22.99
CA SER A 6 -2.02 -2.21 -23.85
C SER A 6 -1.41 -1.15 -24.79
N THR A 7 -2.23 -0.26 -25.36
CA THR A 7 -1.74 0.84 -26.22
C THR A 7 -0.89 1.85 -25.45
N LEU A 8 -1.29 2.24 -24.23
CA LEU A 8 -0.50 3.18 -23.42
C LEU A 8 0.86 2.60 -23.03
N ALA A 9 0.89 1.33 -22.61
CA ALA A 9 2.13 0.62 -22.30
C ALA A 9 3.07 0.52 -23.51
N GLN A 10 2.52 0.24 -24.70
CA GLN A 10 3.30 0.22 -25.95
C GLN A 10 3.87 1.60 -26.30
N LEU A 11 3.09 2.67 -26.13
CA LEU A 11 3.55 4.04 -26.38
C LEU A 11 4.62 4.48 -25.36
N GLN A 12 4.49 4.06 -24.11
CA GLN A 12 5.51 4.29 -23.08
C GLN A 12 6.80 3.56 -23.39
N GLU A 13 6.71 2.28 -23.78
CA GLU A 13 7.87 1.50 -24.21
C GLU A 13 8.52 2.15 -25.44
N GLN A 14 7.74 2.56 -26.43
CA GLN A 14 8.25 3.26 -27.61
C GLN A 14 8.94 4.58 -27.24
N LEU A 15 8.38 5.36 -26.30
CA LEU A 15 8.99 6.58 -25.80
C LEU A 15 10.34 6.29 -25.12
N VAL A 16 10.40 5.28 -24.26
CA VAL A 16 11.63 4.85 -23.58
C VAL A 16 12.68 4.39 -24.59
N GLN A 17 12.29 3.63 -25.61
CA GLN A 17 13.19 3.18 -26.67
C GLN A 17 13.74 4.36 -27.49
N GLU A 18 12.92 5.35 -27.84
CA GLU A 18 13.36 6.55 -28.56
C GLU A 18 14.29 7.43 -27.71
N GLN A 19 14.04 7.53 -26.40
CA GLN A 19 14.92 8.20 -25.44
C GLN A 19 16.27 7.48 -25.29
N LEU A 20 16.27 6.14 -25.21
CA LEU A 20 17.47 5.31 -25.17
C LEU A 20 18.28 5.45 -26.46
N ALA A 21 17.66 5.26 -27.63
CA ALA A 21 18.30 5.42 -28.95
C ALA A 21 18.93 6.82 -29.12
N THR A 22 18.28 7.83 -28.57
CA THR A 22 18.77 9.21 -28.47
C THR A 22 20.02 9.36 -27.61
N ARG A 23 20.08 8.63 -26.48
CA ARG A 23 21.18 8.67 -25.51
C ARG A 23 22.42 7.92 -26.00
N ILE A 24 22.25 6.83 -26.76
CA ILE A 24 23.34 6.02 -27.33
C ILE A 24 23.74 6.41 -28.76
N GLY A 25 23.18 7.51 -29.29
CA GLY A 25 23.61 8.11 -30.56
C GLY A 25 23.21 7.36 -31.83
N LEU A 26 22.23 6.44 -31.74
CA LEU A 26 21.77 5.62 -32.86
C LEU A 26 20.93 6.41 -33.90
N THR A 27 20.48 7.62 -33.56
CA THR A 27 19.72 8.51 -34.45
C THR A 27 20.46 9.84 -34.64
N ARG A 28 20.81 10.22 -35.88
CA ARG A 28 21.52 11.48 -36.22
C ARG A 28 20.56 12.50 -36.88
N GLY A 29 20.69 13.79 -36.53
CA GLY A 29 20.08 14.91 -37.26
C GLY A 29 18.72 15.43 -36.75
N LYS A 30 18.08 16.33 -37.52
CA LYS A 30 16.76 16.96 -37.20
C LYS A 30 15.65 15.94 -36.95
N ASP A 31 15.71 14.77 -37.58
CA ASP A 31 14.73 13.68 -37.44
C ASP A 31 14.67 13.12 -36.01
N LYS A 32 15.77 13.19 -35.24
CA LYS A 32 15.83 12.80 -33.82
C LYS A 32 14.85 13.61 -32.97
N GLY A 33 14.93 14.94 -33.12
CA GLY A 33 14.09 15.85 -32.37
C GLY A 33 12.61 15.75 -32.76
N ILE A 34 12.30 15.29 -33.98
CA ILE A 34 10.94 15.11 -34.46
C ILE A 34 10.36 13.80 -33.91
N ARG A 35 11.08 12.67 -34.01
CA ARG A 35 10.59 11.36 -33.51
C ARG A 35 10.33 11.37 -32.00
N GLN A 36 11.26 11.92 -31.23
CA GLN A 36 11.08 12.03 -29.78
C GLN A 36 9.87 12.89 -29.43
N ARG A 37 9.71 14.08 -30.05
CA ARG A 37 8.56 14.96 -29.80
C ARG A 37 7.24 14.33 -30.23
N THR A 38 7.23 13.56 -31.32
CA THR A 38 6.03 12.84 -31.76
C THR A 38 5.65 11.73 -30.78
N ALA A 39 6.62 10.96 -30.28
CA ALA A 39 6.38 9.92 -29.28
C ALA A 39 5.90 10.52 -27.94
N GLU A 40 6.53 11.61 -27.47
CA GLU A 40 6.12 12.34 -26.26
C GLU A 40 4.69 12.88 -26.39
N LYS A 41 4.35 13.45 -27.55
CA LYS A 41 3.01 13.96 -27.83
C LYS A 41 1.98 12.83 -27.85
N ALA A 42 2.24 11.73 -28.56
CA ALA A 42 1.33 10.60 -28.66
C ALA A 42 1.09 9.94 -27.29
N TYR A 43 2.16 9.77 -26.50
CA TYR A 43 2.06 9.27 -25.12
C TYR A 43 1.20 10.20 -24.27
N LYS A 44 1.48 11.52 -24.31
CA LYS A 44 0.71 12.51 -23.54
C LYS A 44 -0.78 12.51 -23.92
N GLU A 45 -1.10 12.49 -25.21
CA GLU A 45 -2.49 12.46 -25.69
C GLU A 45 -3.22 11.18 -25.25
N ALA A 46 -2.55 10.01 -25.35
CA ALA A 46 -3.11 8.74 -24.89
C ALA A 46 -3.32 8.70 -23.36
N TRP A 47 -2.39 9.28 -22.61
CA TRP A 47 -2.49 9.42 -21.16
C TRP A 47 -3.66 10.33 -20.75
N GLU A 48 -3.77 11.53 -21.37
CA GLU A 48 -4.86 12.47 -21.11
C GLU A 48 -6.23 11.85 -21.45
N ALA A 49 -6.33 11.12 -22.57
CA ALA A 49 -7.54 10.41 -22.94
C ALA A 49 -7.91 9.29 -21.94
N THR A 50 -6.92 8.54 -21.47
CA THR A 50 -7.14 7.47 -20.47
C THR A 50 -7.57 8.06 -19.13
N THR A 51 -6.94 9.16 -18.70
CA THR A 51 -7.33 9.90 -17.49
C THR A 51 -8.77 10.40 -17.60
N LEU A 52 -9.16 10.98 -18.75
CA LEU A 52 -10.52 11.44 -18.98
C LEU A 52 -11.54 10.29 -18.91
N ASP A 53 -11.23 9.13 -19.48
CA ASP A 53 -12.09 7.94 -19.41
C ASP A 53 -12.31 7.50 -17.95
N TYR A 54 -11.26 7.46 -17.12
CA TYR A 54 -11.38 7.12 -15.70
C TYR A 54 -12.20 8.15 -14.93
N VAL A 55 -11.92 9.45 -15.12
CA VAL A 55 -12.64 10.54 -14.44
C VAL A 55 -14.13 10.53 -14.83
N THR A 56 -14.43 10.28 -16.11
CA THR A 56 -15.81 10.18 -16.61
C THR A 56 -16.53 8.97 -16.00
N SER A 57 -15.87 7.80 -15.98
CA SER A 57 -16.39 6.58 -15.34
C SER A 57 -16.71 6.81 -13.86
N LEU A 58 -15.80 7.47 -13.15
CA LEU A 58 -15.99 7.82 -11.75
C LEU A 58 -17.21 8.73 -11.55
N GLY A 59 -17.42 9.72 -12.42
CA GLY A 59 -18.61 10.57 -12.41
C GLY A 59 -19.93 9.79 -12.55
N TYR A 60 -19.97 8.76 -13.39
CA TYR A 60 -21.16 7.90 -13.52
C TYR A 60 -21.45 7.13 -12.23
N PHE A 61 -20.43 6.54 -11.61
CA PHE A 61 -20.62 5.78 -10.37
C PHE A 61 -20.96 6.65 -9.15
N LEU A 62 -20.39 7.86 -9.07
CA LEU A 62 -20.78 8.84 -8.04
C LEU A 62 -22.22 9.34 -8.22
N THR A 63 -22.68 9.44 -9.47
CA THR A 63 -24.10 9.74 -9.75
C THR A 63 -24.98 8.58 -9.29
N ALA A 64 -24.60 7.34 -9.59
CA ALA A 64 -25.32 6.16 -9.11
C ALA A 64 -25.37 6.07 -7.58
N GLU A 65 -24.27 6.35 -6.88
CA GLU A 65 -24.23 6.44 -5.42
C GLU A 65 -25.20 7.49 -4.88
N ARG A 66 -25.23 8.69 -5.47
CA ARG A 66 -26.22 9.73 -5.10
C ARG A 66 -27.66 9.27 -5.26
N GLU A 67 -27.97 8.63 -6.40
CA GLU A 67 -29.32 8.10 -6.66
C GLU A 67 -29.71 6.98 -5.68
N LEU A 68 -28.75 6.15 -5.25
CA LEU A 68 -28.97 5.18 -4.16
C LEU A 68 -29.33 5.87 -2.84
N GLY A 69 -28.61 6.94 -2.49
CA GLY A 69 -28.89 7.75 -1.30
C GLY A 69 -30.30 8.36 -1.34
N LEU A 70 -30.65 9.01 -2.44
CA LEU A 70 -31.98 9.62 -2.65
C LEU A 70 -33.10 8.58 -2.61
N SER A 71 -32.88 7.40 -3.18
CA SER A 71 -33.86 6.32 -3.15
C SER A 71 -34.07 5.78 -1.73
N THR A 72 -33.00 5.69 -0.94
CA THR A 72 -33.06 5.31 0.48
C THR A 72 -33.87 6.32 1.30
N GLU A 73 -33.61 7.62 1.10
CA GLU A 73 -34.37 8.71 1.76
C GLU A 73 -35.86 8.69 1.40
N LYS A 74 -36.18 8.36 0.14
CA LYS A 74 -37.56 8.27 -0.35
C LYS A 74 -38.26 6.96 0.03
N GLY A 75 -37.58 6.05 0.73
CA GLY A 75 -38.12 4.73 1.08
C GLY A 75 -38.37 3.83 -0.14
N ILE A 76 -37.70 4.08 -1.25
CA ILE A 76 -37.77 3.25 -2.45
C ILE A 76 -36.92 1.99 -2.20
N PRO A 77 -37.49 0.78 -2.28
CA PRO A 77 -36.74 -0.44 -2.04
C PRO A 77 -35.69 -0.64 -3.12
N ILE A 78 -34.42 -0.71 -2.71
CA ILE A 78 -33.29 -1.08 -3.57
C ILE A 78 -32.77 -2.43 -3.12
N SER A 79 -32.43 -3.31 -4.07
CA SER A 79 -31.81 -4.59 -3.73
C SER A 79 -30.40 -4.39 -3.17
N GLU A 80 -30.04 -5.21 -2.19
CA GLU A 80 -28.69 -5.22 -1.62
C GLU A 80 -27.62 -5.48 -2.69
N GLU A 81 -27.94 -6.31 -3.68
CA GLU A 81 -27.05 -6.62 -4.79
C GLU A 81 -26.76 -5.40 -5.66
N MET A 82 -27.77 -4.58 -5.97
CA MET A 82 -27.56 -3.33 -6.71
C MET A 82 -26.68 -2.37 -5.91
N ARG A 83 -26.96 -2.20 -4.61
CA ARG A 83 -26.14 -1.37 -3.72
C ARG A 83 -24.69 -1.84 -3.71
N THR A 84 -24.49 -3.15 -3.56
CA THR A 84 -23.17 -3.76 -3.53
C THR A 84 -22.42 -3.53 -4.84
N GLN A 85 -23.06 -3.75 -5.98
CA GLN A 85 -22.46 -3.53 -7.29
C GLN A 85 -22.03 -2.08 -7.50
N VAL A 86 -22.84 -1.09 -7.10
CA VAL A 86 -22.47 0.32 -7.23
C VAL A 86 -21.20 0.64 -6.44
N TYR A 87 -21.11 0.23 -5.18
CA TYR A 87 -19.92 0.50 -4.35
C TYR A 87 -18.68 -0.28 -4.80
N ILE A 88 -18.82 -1.52 -5.27
CA ILE A 88 -17.71 -2.28 -5.86
C ILE A 88 -17.18 -1.54 -7.10
N GLN A 89 -18.05 -1.13 -8.01
CA GLN A 89 -17.63 -0.47 -9.25
C GLN A 89 -17.09 0.94 -8.99
N LEU A 90 -17.66 1.68 -8.04
CA LEU A 90 -17.13 2.96 -7.59
C LEU A 90 -15.71 2.79 -7.03
N GLY A 91 -15.51 1.81 -6.15
CA GLY A 91 -14.20 1.47 -5.62
C GLY A 91 -13.20 1.09 -6.72
N HIS A 92 -13.61 0.29 -7.70
CA HIS A 92 -12.76 -0.08 -8.83
C HIS A 92 -12.39 1.13 -9.72
N ALA A 93 -13.33 2.03 -9.97
CA ALA A 93 -13.08 3.25 -10.74
C ALA A 93 -12.03 4.14 -10.04
N TYR A 94 -12.19 4.34 -8.74
CA TYR A 94 -11.20 5.04 -7.91
C TYR A 94 -9.83 4.34 -7.91
N CYS A 95 -9.78 3.02 -7.69
CA CYS A 95 -8.54 2.25 -7.72
C CYS A 95 -7.83 2.34 -9.08
N GLY A 96 -8.58 2.25 -10.17
CA GLY A 96 -8.06 2.34 -11.53
C GLY A 96 -7.44 3.70 -11.81
N LEU A 97 -8.13 4.78 -11.40
CA LEU A 97 -7.62 6.14 -11.50
C LEU A 97 -6.38 6.35 -10.62
N GLY A 98 -6.40 5.87 -9.37
CA GLY A 98 -5.28 5.98 -8.45
C GLY A 98 -4.01 5.34 -9.00
N ALA A 99 -4.10 4.11 -9.47
CA ALA A 99 -2.95 3.41 -10.07
C ALA A 99 -2.42 4.12 -11.32
N HIS A 100 -3.31 4.68 -12.14
CA HIS A 100 -2.92 5.43 -13.33
C HIS A 100 -2.19 6.75 -12.99
N LEU A 101 -2.59 7.41 -11.90
CA LEU A 101 -1.97 8.65 -11.41
C LEU A 101 -0.64 8.39 -10.71
N GLU A 102 -0.57 7.33 -9.90
CA GLU A 102 0.63 6.89 -9.20
C GLU A 102 1.77 6.57 -10.18
N GLU A 103 1.46 5.81 -11.23
CA GLU A 103 2.40 5.43 -12.29
C GLU A 103 2.95 6.66 -13.04
N ALA A 104 2.11 7.67 -13.24
CA ALA A 104 2.47 8.90 -13.92
C ALA A 104 3.10 9.97 -13.01
N GLY A 105 3.06 9.79 -11.68
CA GLY A 105 3.55 10.76 -10.71
C GLY A 105 2.86 12.13 -10.80
N THR A 106 1.54 12.15 -11.05
CA THR A 106 0.79 13.39 -11.34
C THR A 106 -0.64 13.36 -10.78
N THR A 107 -1.40 14.42 -11.03
CA THR A 107 -2.80 14.57 -10.60
C THR A 107 -3.74 14.75 -11.79
N ALA A 108 -4.97 14.27 -11.68
CA ALA A 108 -6.02 14.46 -12.68
C ALA A 108 -6.82 15.73 -12.41
N VAL A 109 -7.31 16.39 -13.46
CA VAL A 109 -8.35 17.42 -13.34
C VAL A 109 -9.72 16.72 -13.33
N ALA A 110 -10.45 16.84 -12.23
CA ALA A 110 -11.73 16.16 -11.98
C ALA A 110 -12.74 17.08 -11.26
N PRO A 111 -13.13 18.23 -11.84
CA PRO A 111 -13.97 19.24 -11.18
C PRO A 111 -15.38 18.73 -10.83
N HIS A 112 -15.94 17.83 -11.63
CA HIS A 112 -17.29 17.26 -11.42
C HIS A 112 -17.31 16.05 -10.48
N VAL A 113 -16.13 15.55 -10.07
CA VAL A 113 -15.97 14.47 -9.08
C VAL A 113 -15.82 15.06 -7.68
N LEU A 114 -15.22 16.25 -7.57
CA LEU A 114 -14.85 16.90 -6.31
C LEU A 114 -15.79 18.07 -5.95
N GLU A 115 -17.09 17.93 -6.21
CA GLU A 115 -18.08 19.01 -5.98
C GLU A 115 -18.12 19.52 -4.51
N SER A 116 -17.40 18.91 -3.54
CA SER A 116 -17.46 19.32 -2.12
C SER A 116 -16.34 18.82 -1.18
N THR A 117 -15.06 18.91 -1.51
CA THR A 117 -14.01 18.58 -0.51
C THR A 117 -12.85 19.57 -0.45
N ASP A 118 -12.60 20.05 0.77
CA ASP A 118 -11.75 21.17 1.23
C ASP A 118 -10.23 21.09 0.97
N ASP A 119 -9.75 20.33 -0.02
CA ASP A 119 -8.30 20.22 -0.27
C ASP A 119 -7.81 21.15 -1.40
N SER A 120 -6.95 22.10 -0.99
CA SER A 120 -5.85 22.89 -1.61
C SER A 120 -5.67 23.05 -3.15
N SER A 121 -6.41 22.36 -4.01
CA SER A 121 -6.58 22.71 -5.43
C SER A 121 -7.95 22.23 -5.94
N PRO A 122 -8.95 23.12 -6.01
CA PRO A 122 -10.31 22.76 -6.42
C PRO A 122 -10.32 21.99 -7.74
N GLY A 123 -10.92 20.80 -7.73
CA GLY A 123 -11.08 19.99 -8.94
C GLY A 123 -9.83 19.24 -9.40
N ARG A 124 -8.85 18.96 -8.52
CA ARG A 124 -7.76 18.01 -8.83
C ARG A 124 -7.75 16.80 -7.90
N LEU A 125 -7.50 15.63 -8.48
CA LEU A 125 -7.49 14.36 -7.77
C LEU A 125 -6.09 13.74 -7.85
N SER A 126 -5.48 13.45 -6.70
CA SER A 126 -4.22 12.70 -6.59
C SER A 126 -4.48 11.20 -6.49
N ASP A 127 -3.42 10.40 -6.65
CA ASP A 127 -3.43 8.97 -6.38
C ASP A 127 -3.89 8.63 -4.96
N ILE A 128 -3.39 9.34 -3.93
CA ILE A 128 -3.82 9.18 -2.53
C ILE A 128 -5.32 9.45 -2.39
N SER A 129 -5.82 10.56 -2.96
CA SER A 129 -7.24 10.89 -2.88
C SER A 129 -8.09 9.85 -3.62
N ALA A 130 -7.60 9.32 -4.75
CA ALA A 130 -8.26 8.25 -5.47
C ALA A 130 -8.34 6.97 -4.63
N PHE A 131 -7.21 6.48 -4.12
CA PHE A 131 -7.17 5.25 -3.33
C PHE A 131 -7.93 5.40 -2.02
N ARG A 132 -7.98 6.60 -1.42
CA ARG A 132 -8.85 6.90 -0.28
C ARG A 132 -10.33 6.74 -0.63
N GLY A 133 -10.77 7.31 -1.76
CA GLY A 133 -12.13 7.13 -2.27
C GLY A 133 -12.48 5.66 -2.52
N ALA A 134 -11.53 4.89 -3.08
CA ALA A 134 -11.72 3.45 -3.26
C ALA A 134 -11.90 2.71 -1.93
N ARG A 135 -11.00 2.94 -0.98
CA ARG A 135 -11.03 2.32 0.34
C ARG A 135 -12.35 2.63 1.05
N ASP A 136 -12.78 3.88 1.02
CA ASP A 136 -14.00 4.32 1.69
C ASP A 136 -15.25 3.70 1.03
N SER A 137 -15.25 3.53 -0.29
CA SER A 137 -16.30 2.80 -1.02
C SER A 137 -16.38 1.34 -0.58
N TYR A 138 -15.24 0.64 -0.47
CA TYR A 138 -15.23 -0.76 -0.02
C TYR A 138 -15.57 -0.91 1.46
N LYS A 139 -15.23 0.08 2.30
CA LYS A 139 -15.57 0.07 3.73
C LYS A 139 -17.08 -0.02 3.96
N ILE A 140 -17.88 0.65 3.13
CA ILE A 140 -19.35 0.65 3.23
C ILE A 140 -19.94 -0.76 3.06
N LEU A 141 -19.26 -1.62 2.29
CA LEU A 141 -19.71 -2.99 2.01
C LEU A 141 -19.50 -3.97 3.17
N GLY A 142 -18.81 -3.58 4.25
CA GLY A 142 -18.53 -4.45 5.39
C GLY A 142 -17.78 -5.72 4.97
N GLU A 143 -18.25 -6.89 5.42
CA GLU A 143 -17.61 -8.18 5.14
C GLU A 143 -17.47 -8.47 3.64
N VAL A 144 -18.42 -8.05 2.80
CA VAL A 144 -18.36 -8.26 1.34
C VAL A 144 -17.19 -7.48 0.72
N GLY A 145 -16.88 -6.31 1.27
CA GLY A 145 -15.78 -5.45 0.80
C GLY A 145 -14.46 -5.66 1.52
N LYS A 146 -14.39 -6.52 2.54
CA LYS A 146 -13.25 -6.61 3.46
C LYS A 146 -11.92 -6.86 2.75
N ALA A 147 -11.87 -7.79 1.80
CA ALA A 147 -10.67 -8.08 1.03
C ALA A 147 -10.22 -6.89 0.17
N LEU A 148 -11.17 -6.23 -0.52
CA LEU A 148 -10.89 -5.05 -1.35
C LEU A 148 -10.45 -3.84 -0.51
N TYR A 149 -11.06 -3.67 0.67
CA TYR A 149 -10.68 -2.67 1.66
C TYR A 149 -9.24 -2.89 2.14
N ALA A 150 -8.86 -4.13 2.44
CA ALA A 150 -7.52 -4.49 2.87
C ALA A 150 -6.48 -4.21 1.78
N ILE A 151 -6.71 -4.72 0.56
CA ILE A 151 -5.83 -4.51 -0.60
C ILE A 151 -5.65 -3.01 -0.91
N THR A 152 -6.72 -2.23 -0.81
CA THR A 152 -6.65 -0.79 -1.08
C THR A 152 -5.93 -0.05 0.05
N SER A 153 -6.06 -0.52 1.28
CA SER A 153 -5.27 0.01 2.41
C SER A 153 -3.78 -0.28 2.22
N LYS A 154 -3.38 -1.48 1.76
CA LYS A 154 -1.99 -1.76 1.38
C LYS A 154 -1.48 -0.78 0.33
N LYS A 155 -2.26 -0.54 -0.74
CA LYS A 155 -1.89 0.42 -1.81
C LYS A 155 -1.68 1.83 -1.25
N LEU A 156 -2.59 2.33 -0.41
CA LEU A 156 -2.44 3.62 0.26
C LEU A 156 -1.16 3.67 1.10
N ALA A 157 -0.87 2.61 1.84
CA ALA A 157 0.35 2.52 2.63
C ALA A 157 1.60 2.62 1.75
N SER A 158 1.64 1.89 0.63
CA SER A 158 2.73 1.97 -0.35
C SER A 158 2.89 3.37 -0.97
N CYS A 159 1.78 4.05 -1.31
CA CYS A 159 1.86 5.43 -1.81
C CYS A 159 2.41 6.37 -0.74
N HIS A 160 1.89 6.31 0.49
CA HIS A 160 2.40 7.12 1.59
C HIS A 160 3.88 6.83 1.85
N HIS A 161 4.31 5.56 1.78
CA HIS A 161 5.71 5.17 1.89
C HIS A 161 6.60 5.84 0.83
N LYS A 162 6.17 5.79 -0.43
CA LYS A 162 6.90 6.44 -1.54
C LYS A 162 7.06 7.93 -1.30
N TYR A 163 5.97 8.63 -0.96
CA TYR A 163 6.04 10.07 -0.68
C TYR A 163 6.89 10.39 0.55
N CYS A 164 6.86 9.52 1.55
CA CYS A 164 7.71 9.62 2.73
C CYS A 164 9.20 9.65 2.34
N LEU A 165 9.62 8.75 1.45
CA LEU A 165 10.97 8.71 0.88
C LEU A 165 11.31 9.96 0.08
N GLU A 166 10.41 10.42 -0.79
CA GLU A 166 10.60 11.65 -1.57
C GLU A 166 10.78 12.88 -0.65
N PHE A 167 10.00 12.97 0.44
CA PHE A 167 10.14 14.05 1.41
C PHE A 167 11.44 13.96 2.21
N LEU A 168 11.88 12.75 2.58
CA LEU A 168 13.20 12.55 3.19
C LEU A 168 14.33 13.03 2.28
N GLU A 169 14.29 12.70 0.99
CA GLU A 169 15.28 13.15 0.00
C GLU A 169 15.30 14.69 -0.13
N SER A 170 14.13 15.33 -0.05
CA SER A 170 14.00 16.78 -0.06
C SER A 170 14.28 17.46 1.30
N MET A 171 14.62 16.67 2.33
CA MET A 171 14.82 17.12 3.72
C MET A 171 13.57 17.76 4.38
N ASP A 172 12.37 17.49 3.86
CA ASP A 172 11.10 17.88 4.49
C ASP A 172 10.69 16.84 5.54
N ILE A 173 11.36 16.89 6.68
CA ILE A 173 11.25 15.88 7.75
C ILE A 173 9.84 15.81 8.35
N GLU A 174 9.12 16.93 8.42
CA GLU A 174 7.78 16.93 9.02
C GLU A 174 6.76 16.24 8.12
N LYS A 175 6.80 16.48 6.80
CA LYS A 175 5.96 15.73 5.86
C LYS A 175 6.35 14.27 5.75
N ALA A 176 7.64 13.96 5.82
CA ALA A 176 8.09 12.58 5.88
C ALA A 176 7.46 11.87 7.10
N LYS A 177 7.50 12.46 8.29
CA LYS A 177 6.84 11.90 9.48
C LYS A 177 5.33 11.70 9.31
N GLU A 178 4.63 12.70 8.75
CA GLU A 178 3.19 12.61 8.50
C GLU A 178 2.87 11.42 7.59
N HIS A 179 3.60 11.28 6.48
CA HIS A 179 3.41 10.18 5.55
C HIS A 179 3.81 8.82 6.15
N ALA A 180 4.82 8.75 7.01
CA ALA A 180 5.18 7.52 7.71
C ALA A 180 4.04 7.04 8.63
N LEU A 181 3.42 7.95 9.40
CA LEU A 181 2.28 7.63 10.26
C LEU A 181 1.07 7.14 9.45
N LEU A 182 0.75 7.85 8.36
CA LEU A 182 -0.35 7.45 7.48
C LEU A 182 -0.10 6.10 6.81
N ALA A 183 1.16 5.78 6.49
CA ALA A 183 1.50 4.48 5.93
C ALA A 183 1.34 3.35 6.96
N ASP A 184 1.86 3.52 8.16
CA ASP A 184 1.72 2.54 9.27
C ASP A 184 0.25 2.25 9.58
N GLU A 185 -0.60 3.30 9.68
CA GLU A 185 -2.03 3.12 9.91
C GLU A 185 -2.71 2.30 8.79
N ASN A 186 -2.31 2.51 7.53
CA ASN A 186 -2.90 1.80 6.40
C ASN A 186 -2.34 0.37 6.26
N TYR A 187 -1.07 0.13 6.63
CA TYR A 187 -0.55 -1.23 6.76
C TYR A 187 -1.28 -2.01 7.84
N GLN A 188 -1.54 -1.40 9.01
CA GLN A 188 -2.33 -2.04 10.06
C GLN A 188 -3.74 -2.41 9.57
N ARG A 189 -4.45 -1.49 8.91
CA ARG A 189 -5.77 -1.78 8.31
C ARG A 189 -5.72 -2.94 7.32
N SER A 190 -4.64 -3.03 6.55
CA SER A 190 -4.43 -4.12 5.61
C SER A 190 -4.19 -5.44 6.33
N VAL A 191 -3.33 -5.46 7.35
CA VAL A 191 -3.07 -6.63 8.20
C VAL A 191 -4.36 -7.14 8.84
N ASP A 192 -5.16 -6.26 9.43
CA ASP A 192 -6.43 -6.62 10.09
C ASP A 192 -7.47 -7.16 9.10
N GLY A 193 -7.45 -6.65 7.86
CA GLY A 193 -8.39 -7.05 6.81
C GLY A 193 -8.03 -8.37 6.14
N VAL A 194 -6.74 -8.63 5.91
CA VAL A 194 -6.24 -9.88 5.33
C VAL A 194 -6.22 -10.98 6.39
N GLY A 195 -5.53 -10.74 7.50
CA GLY A 195 -5.33 -11.69 8.59
C GLY A 195 -4.42 -12.87 8.23
N PRO A 196 -3.67 -13.40 9.22
CA PRO A 196 -2.80 -14.56 9.02
C PRO A 196 -3.57 -15.84 8.65
N GLU A 197 -4.83 -16.00 9.08
CA GLU A 197 -5.61 -17.22 8.83
C GLU A 197 -6.26 -17.28 7.44
N ASN A 198 -6.54 -16.14 6.79
CA ASN A 198 -7.31 -16.15 5.54
C ASN A 198 -6.44 -16.09 4.29
N ASN A 199 -5.34 -15.33 4.34
CA ASN A 199 -4.37 -15.27 3.25
C ASN A 199 -2.95 -15.07 3.81
N PRO A 200 -2.33 -16.16 4.28
CA PRO A 200 -1.02 -16.15 4.92
C PRO A 200 0.07 -15.50 4.06
N ALA A 201 0.09 -15.77 2.75
CA ALA A 201 1.14 -15.24 1.88
C ALA A 201 1.06 -13.70 1.78
N GLU A 202 -0.13 -13.16 1.54
CA GLU A 202 -0.37 -11.72 1.47
C GLU A 202 -0.11 -11.05 2.82
N PHE A 203 -0.53 -11.67 3.93
CA PHE A 203 -0.24 -11.19 5.28
C PHE A 203 1.27 -11.04 5.50
N LEU A 204 2.07 -12.05 5.15
CA LEU A 204 3.52 -11.99 5.30
C LEU A 204 4.17 -10.93 4.40
N GLU A 205 3.68 -10.76 3.17
CA GLU A 205 4.17 -9.72 2.26
C GLU A 205 3.93 -8.32 2.83
N ILE A 206 2.73 -8.07 3.39
CA ILE A 206 2.41 -6.80 4.06
C ILE A 206 3.37 -6.54 5.22
N LEU A 207 3.63 -7.54 6.07
CA LEU A 207 4.58 -7.40 7.19
C LEU A 207 5.99 -7.04 6.70
N PHE A 208 6.41 -7.55 5.56
CA PHE A 208 7.74 -7.25 5.03
C PHE A 208 7.84 -5.81 4.57
N GLU A 209 6.86 -5.33 3.81
CA GLU A 209 6.81 -3.95 3.33
C GLU A 209 6.76 -2.95 4.49
N ASP A 210 5.92 -3.22 5.49
CA ASP A 210 5.77 -2.41 6.68
C ASP A 210 7.08 -2.35 7.50
N SER A 211 7.69 -3.51 7.78
CA SER A 211 8.97 -3.57 8.49
C SER A 211 10.12 -2.88 7.73
N ASP A 212 10.10 -2.91 6.38
CA ASP A 212 11.08 -2.21 5.56
C ASP A 212 11.03 -0.70 5.80
N MET A 213 9.85 -0.14 6.03
CA MET A 213 9.69 1.27 6.38
C MET A 213 10.28 1.59 7.75
N SER A 214 9.96 0.82 8.78
CA SER A 214 10.52 1.02 10.13
C SER A 214 12.04 1.13 10.09
N PHE A 215 12.71 0.28 9.29
CA PHE A 215 14.17 0.31 9.14
C PHE A 215 14.73 1.51 8.37
N GLN A 216 13.94 2.29 7.65
CA GLN A 216 14.39 3.53 7.01
C GLN A 216 14.41 4.70 8.00
N PHE A 217 13.64 4.63 9.09
CA PHE A 217 13.48 5.69 10.08
C PHE A 217 14.28 5.48 11.37
N LYS A 218 15.47 4.86 11.29
CA LYS A 218 16.29 4.53 12.47
C LYS A 218 16.66 5.72 13.34
N GLU A 219 16.75 6.91 12.75
CA GLU A 219 17.14 8.15 13.44
C GLU A 219 15.96 8.85 14.13
N GLN A 220 14.73 8.35 13.97
CA GLN A 220 13.56 8.93 14.62
C GLN A 220 13.42 8.48 16.08
N SER A 221 12.90 9.38 16.92
CA SER A 221 12.71 9.15 18.35
C SER A 221 11.73 8.01 18.68
N ASN A 222 10.84 7.63 17.75
CA ASN A 222 9.88 6.54 17.90
C ASN A 222 10.33 5.22 17.25
N PHE A 223 11.54 5.13 16.68
CA PHE A 223 12.01 3.94 15.97
C PHE A 223 11.87 2.64 16.77
N PHE A 224 12.15 2.68 18.07
CA PHE A 224 12.01 1.50 18.92
C PHE A 224 10.57 1.07 19.14
N GLN A 225 9.64 2.02 19.23
CA GLN A 225 8.20 1.70 19.35
C GLN A 225 7.69 1.06 18.07
N MET A 226 8.14 1.54 16.90
CA MET A 226 7.83 0.93 15.61
C MET A 226 8.37 -0.51 15.53
N LEU A 227 9.60 -0.76 15.98
CA LEU A 227 10.14 -2.12 16.02
C LEU A 227 9.43 -3.05 17.01
N GLU A 228 8.97 -2.55 18.15
CA GLU A 228 8.15 -3.34 19.09
C GLU A 228 6.78 -3.71 18.48
N LEU A 229 6.20 -2.79 17.70
CA LEU A 229 4.97 -3.02 16.94
C LEU A 229 5.20 -4.05 15.83
N ASP A 230 6.26 -3.90 15.04
CA ASP A 230 6.68 -4.88 14.03
C ASP A 230 6.85 -6.27 14.64
N LEU A 231 7.56 -6.37 15.78
CA LEU A 231 7.73 -7.63 16.47
C LEU A 231 6.38 -8.24 16.86
N SER A 232 5.47 -7.45 17.41
CA SER A 232 4.13 -7.91 17.77
C SER A 232 3.37 -8.43 16.54
N ARG A 233 3.43 -7.70 15.42
CA ARG A 233 2.82 -8.12 14.15
C ARG A 233 3.43 -9.40 13.58
N PHE A 234 4.76 -9.57 13.64
CA PHE A 234 5.42 -10.81 13.23
C PHE A 234 4.97 -12.01 14.08
N LEU A 235 4.73 -11.81 15.38
CA LEU A 235 4.27 -12.87 16.28
C LEU A 235 2.85 -13.33 15.96
N GLU A 236 2.01 -12.49 15.35
CA GLU A 236 0.68 -12.90 14.87
C GLU A 236 0.74 -13.94 13.74
N GLY A 237 1.90 -14.13 13.10
CA GLY A 237 2.14 -15.27 12.21
C GLY A 237 1.90 -16.64 12.88
N ARG A 238 1.84 -16.70 14.21
CA ARG A 238 1.46 -17.89 14.98
C ARG A 238 0.07 -18.45 14.66
N HIS A 239 -0.77 -17.62 14.05
CA HIS A 239 -2.14 -17.96 13.64
C HIS A 239 -2.22 -18.70 12.29
N ILE A 240 -1.13 -18.70 11.52
CA ILE A 240 -1.07 -19.47 10.26
C ILE A 240 -1.10 -20.96 10.60
N SER A 241 -2.04 -21.70 9.99
CA SER A 241 -2.17 -23.14 10.22
C SER A 241 -0.99 -23.93 9.65
N LYS A 242 -0.80 -25.17 10.10
CA LYS A 242 0.28 -26.03 9.57
C LYS A 242 0.03 -26.45 8.12
N GLU A 243 -1.22 -26.47 7.71
CA GLU A 243 -1.65 -26.79 6.35
C GLU A 243 -1.31 -25.62 5.43
N ASP A 244 -1.71 -24.41 5.82
CA ASP A 244 -1.42 -23.18 5.09
C ASP A 244 0.09 -22.88 5.01
N GLU A 245 0.83 -23.15 6.09
CA GLU A 245 2.29 -23.01 6.12
C GLU A 245 2.98 -23.86 5.05
N LYS A 246 2.44 -25.05 4.72
CA LYS A 246 3.01 -25.91 3.67
C LYS A 246 2.77 -25.39 2.26
N GLU A 247 1.73 -24.57 2.08
CA GLU A 247 1.42 -23.94 0.79
C GLU A 247 2.27 -22.69 0.54
N LEU A 248 2.89 -22.14 1.59
CA LEU A 248 3.81 -21.02 1.47
C LEU A 248 5.08 -21.40 0.72
N LYS A 249 5.56 -20.46 -0.11
CA LYS A 249 6.86 -20.58 -0.76
C LYS A 249 7.96 -20.58 0.29
N GLU A 250 8.93 -21.50 0.16
CA GLU A 250 10.09 -21.59 1.07
C GLU A 250 10.84 -20.25 1.20
N GLU A 251 10.99 -19.51 0.09
CA GLU A 251 11.60 -18.18 0.07
C GLU A 251 10.89 -17.20 1.02
N LEU A 252 9.56 -17.27 1.09
CA LEU A 252 8.75 -16.39 1.95
C LEU A 252 9.01 -16.70 3.43
N LEU A 253 9.08 -17.99 3.79
CA LEU A 253 9.41 -18.43 5.14
C LEU A 253 10.84 -18.04 5.54
N LEU A 254 11.81 -18.23 4.64
CA LEU A 254 13.20 -17.81 4.87
C LEU A 254 13.29 -16.30 5.10
N LYS A 255 12.59 -15.51 4.27
CA LYS A 255 12.49 -14.05 4.42
C LYS A 255 11.84 -13.66 5.74
N PHE A 256 10.74 -14.31 6.12
CA PHE A 256 10.06 -14.10 7.40
C PHE A 256 11.01 -14.28 8.58
N TRP A 257 11.67 -15.43 8.66
CA TRP A 257 12.55 -15.73 9.78
C TRP A 257 13.79 -14.82 9.81
N ALA A 258 14.32 -14.43 8.65
CA ALA A 258 15.41 -13.46 8.57
C ALA A 258 14.99 -12.08 9.10
N ARG A 259 13.79 -11.62 8.74
CA ARG A 259 13.21 -10.35 9.19
C ARG A 259 12.97 -10.34 10.70
N LEU A 260 12.25 -11.34 11.22
CA LEU A 260 11.99 -11.48 12.65
C LEU A 260 13.29 -11.49 13.46
N ARG A 261 14.29 -12.27 13.05
CA ARG A 261 15.61 -12.31 13.71
C ARG A 261 16.32 -10.98 13.69
N ASN A 262 16.23 -10.23 12.60
CA ASN A 262 16.83 -8.90 12.52
C ASN A 262 16.14 -7.92 13.47
N THR A 263 14.81 -7.91 13.53
CA THR A 263 14.02 -7.11 14.48
C THR A 263 14.40 -7.43 15.93
N LEU A 264 14.41 -8.71 16.29
CA LEU A 264 14.83 -9.18 17.63
C LEU A 264 16.25 -8.74 17.96
N ARG A 265 17.19 -8.86 17.02
CA ARG A 265 18.60 -8.48 17.22
C ARG A 265 18.76 -6.98 17.48
N ILE A 266 18.03 -6.14 16.74
CA ILE A 266 18.09 -4.69 16.92
C ILE A 266 17.48 -4.30 18.28
N LEU A 267 16.27 -4.80 18.59
CA LEU A 267 15.65 -4.57 19.91
C LEU A 267 16.57 -5.02 21.05
N LEU A 268 17.17 -6.22 20.94
CA LEU A 268 18.09 -6.75 21.95
C LEU A 268 19.31 -5.83 22.16
N THR A 269 19.88 -5.31 21.08
CA THR A 269 21.04 -4.41 21.14
C THR A 269 20.71 -3.13 21.91
N GLU A 270 19.49 -2.63 21.76
CA GLU A 270 19.06 -1.33 22.28
C GLU A 270 18.58 -1.44 23.72
N TYR A 271 17.80 -2.48 24.05
CA TYR A 271 17.44 -2.76 25.45
C TYR A 271 18.65 -3.11 26.32
N SER A 272 19.71 -3.68 25.73
CA SER A 272 20.95 -3.97 26.46
C SER A 272 21.75 -2.71 26.83
N LYS A 273 21.49 -1.57 26.18
CA LYS A 273 22.09 -0.28 26.54
C LYS A 273 21.37 0.40 27.72
N SER A 274 20.17 -0.04 28.09
CA SER A 274 19.33 0.57 29.13
C SER A 274 19.48 -0.15 30.48
N SER A 275 19.79 0.60 31.55
CA SER A 275 20.34 0.04 32.80
C SER A 275 19.34 -0.40 33.88
N ALA A 276 18.05 -0.04 33.81
CA ALA A 276 17.08 -0.35 34.89
C ALA A 276 15.81 -1.08 34.43
N GLY A 277 15.20 -0.68 33.30
CA GLY A 277 14.05 -1.38 32.69
C GLY A 277 14.42 -2.34 31.56
N GLY A 278 15.64 -2.21 31.01
CA GLY A 278 16.10 -2.97 29.85
C GLY A 278 16.52 -4.41 30.15
N ALA A 279 16.91 -4.74 31.39
CA ALA A 279 17.44 -6.06 31.73
C ALA A 279 16.41 -7.19 31.54
N ASN A 280 15.17 -6.99 31.99
CA ASN A 280 14.10 -7.98 31.86
C ASN A 280 13.64 -8.16 30.39
N LYS A 281 13.49 -7.05 29.65
CA LYS A 281 13.18 -7.10 28.20
C LYS A 281 14.33 -7.71 27.40
N SER A 282 15.58 -7.38 27.72
CA SER A 282 16.78 -7.96 27.08
C SER A 282 16.87 -9.47 27.29
N GLY A 283 16.61 -9.98 28.51
CA GLY A 283 16.53 -11.42 28.77
C GLY A 283 15.47 -12.11 27.92
N THR A 284 14.27 -11.53 27.85
CA THR A 284 13.15 -12.04 27.05
C THR A 284 13.48 -12.07 25.56
N LEU A 285 14.04 -10.97 25.02
CA LEU A 285 14.46 -10.88 23.62
C LEU A 285 15.58 -11.87 23.28
N LYS A 286 16.50 -12.13 24.21
CA LYS A 286 17.56 -13.14 24.03
C LYS A 286 17.00 -14.55 23.97
N GLU A 287 16.01 -14.87 24.80
CA GLU A 287 15.29 -16.15 24.75
C GLU A 287 14.52 -16.31 23.43
N MET A 288 13.76 -15.28 23.01
CA MET A 288 13.05 -15.29 21.73
C MET A 288 14.01 -15.42 20.53
N TYR A 289 15.11 -14.69 20.52
CA TYR A 289 16.13 -14.80 19.47
C TYR A 289 16.71 -16.22 19.42
N SER A 290 17.02 -16.82 20.56
CA SER A 290 17.53 -18.19 20.64
C SER A 290 16.50 -19.22 20.14
N ALA A 291 15.21 -19.00 20.43
CA ALA A 291 14.11 -19.83 19.93
C ALA A 291 13.97 -19.70 18.41
N SER A 292 14.04 -18.49 17.86
CA SER A 292 13.93 -18.22 16.42
C SER A 292 15.05 -18.81 15.55
N LEU A 293 16.19 -19.17 16.15
CA LEU A 293 17.28 -19.89 15.48
C LEU A 293 17.02 -21.39 15.38
N LYS A 294 16.17 -21.93 16.25
CA LYS A 294 15.81 -23.36 16.30
C LYS A 294 14.44 -23.65 15.71
N ALA A 295 13.66 -22.60 15.44
CA ALA A 295 12.32 -22.70 14.91
C ALA A 295 12.34 -23.40 13.54
N THR A 296 11.42 -24.34 13.37
CA THR A 296 11.20 -25.08 12.13
C THR A 296 9.79 -24.89 11.59
N SER A 297 8.90 -24.27 12.36
CA SER A 297 7.53 -23.95 11.96
C SER A 297 7.07 -22.62 12.54
N LEU A 298 6.16 -21.93 11.85
CA LEU A 298 5.47 -20.73 12.36
C LEU A 298 4.73 -20.99 13.68
N SER A 299 4.33 -22.24 13.95
CA SER A 299 3.74 -22.60 15.26
C SER A 299 4.69 -22.38 16.45
N ASP A 300 6.01 -22.33 16.23
CA ASP A 300 7.01 -22.01 17.26
C ASP A 300 6.88 -20.56 17.77
N LEU A 301 6.22 -19.68 17.00
CA LEU A 301 5.91 -18.31 17.42
C LEU A 301 5.01 -18.25 18.64
N ASN A 302 4.21 -19.29 18.93
CA ASN A 302 3.37 -19.33 20.14
C ASN A 302 4.19 -19.18 21.43
N GLY A 303 5.34 -19.87 21.51
CA GLY A 303 6.24 -19.75 22.64
C GLY A 303 6.85 -18.36 22.76
N MET A 304 7.24 -17.77 21.62
CA MET A 304 7.81 -16.41 21.57
C MET A 304 6.77 -15.35 21.94
N HIS A 305 5.53 -15.49 21.48
CA HIS A 305 4.42 -14.62 21.82
C HIS A 305 4.10 -14.68 23.32
N ALA A 306 4.08 -15.88 23.91
CA ALA A 306 3.91 -16.04 25.36
C ALA A 306 5.02 -15.34 26.14
N LEU A 307 6.28 -15.43 25.70
CA LEU A 307 7.39 -14.69 26.31
C LEU A 307 7.22 -13.18 26.19
N TRP A 308 6.80 -12.69 25.02
CA TRP A 308 6.62 -11.26 24.74
C TRP A 308 5.51 -10.63 25.59
N THR A 309 4.38 -11.33 25.75
CA THR A 309 3.20 -10.84 26.48
C THR A 309 3.23 -11.09 27.99
N ALA A 310 3.94 -12.12 28.46
CA ALA A 310 4.02 -12.43 29.89
C ALA A 310 4.81 -11.40 30.72
N ARG A 311 5.56 -10.51 30.05
CA ARG A 311 6.49 -9.55 30.67
C ARG A 311 6.38 -8.13 30.09
N SER A 312 5.33 -7.87 29.30
CA SER A 312 4.97 -6.54 28.79
C SER A 312 4.24 -5.73 29.85
#